data_AF-A0A6C0AQJ2-F1
#
_entry.id   AF-A0A6C0AQJ2-F1
#
_cell.length_a   1.000
_cell.length_b   1.000
_cell.length_c   1.000
_cell.angle_alpha   90.00
_cell.angle_beta   90.00
_cell.angle_gamma   90.00
#
_symmetry.space_group_name_H-M   'P 1'
#
loop_
_entity.id
_entity.type
_entity.pdbx_description
1 polymer ?
#
loop_
_entity_poly.entity_id
_entity_poly.type
_entity_poly.pdbx_seq_one_letter_code
_entity_poly.pdbx_strand_id
1 'polypeptide(L)'
;MEFKFGQYLVRFIQNSNDSILRFEDTATCRIYEATLLDRAYMDYGVFGGLEFINRIVIQGLQKKDTGVQVSLDTGASDRIRLSLTYTHPMVPKKIVLDLDLMAVRRTSATEDVEVLGRRVRDLETALQRQLASTSAIVDPLVSRIKDLEGTIRELEGMSGGMVMLPGGGPPCPEDTVTVEFVFNGGRSIRTLNTYTSTNPSGFKIPTQYCSQGQYIIPYDSIISIKSLRQLKYLKRCTTLCLAGFCDSPDFSFIGEMKQLQYLYITSHANAGATHQECTNGGRNPSLTNISWITNLTNLHHVSFFGCTQLVDITPLKELKNLKILDIRFTGVKNTECVVNPGLTITK
;
A
#
# COMPACT_ATOMS: atom_id res chain seq x y z
N MET A 1 -21.29 -34.58 -11.74
CA MET A 1 -21.59 -35.58 -12.79
C MET A 1 -22.95 -36.19 -12.53
N GLU A 2 -23.73 -36.52 -13.57
CA GLU A 2 -25.08 -37.10 -13.43
C GLU A 2 -25.28 -38.25 -14.42
N PHE A 3 -25.85 -39.36 -13.95
CA PHE A 3 -26.12 -40.55 -14.76
C PHE A 3 -27.20 -41.43 -14.13
N LYS A 4 -27.77 -42.37 -14.91
CA LYS A 4 -28.78 -43.32 -14.41
C LYS A 4 -28.13 -44.61 -13.92
N PHE A 5 -28.62 -45.13 -12.79
CA PHE A 5 -28.26 -46.43 -12.24
C PHE A 5 -29.50 -47.17 -11.74
N GLY A 6 -29.97 -48.16 -12.50
CA GLY A 6 -31.26 -48.80 -12.22
C GLY A 6 -32.40 -47.78 -12.25
N GLN A 7 -33.19 -47.71 -11.18
CA GLN A 7 -34.28 -46.75 -10.99
C GLN A 7 -33.85 -45.39 -10.42
N TYR A 8 -32.55 -45.20 -10.18
CA TYR A 8 -32.03 -43.99 -9.54
C TYR A 8 -31.38 -43.06 -10.56
N LEU A 9 -31.65 -41.77 -10.39
CA LEU A 9 -30.86 -40.70 -10.97
C LEU A 9 -29.73 -40.38 -9.98
N VAL A 10 -28.49 -40.69 -10.35
CA VAL A 10 -27.33 -40.53 -9.49
C VAL A 10 -26.62 -39.23 -9.83
N ARG A 11 -26.40 -38.40 -8.82
CA ARG A 11 -25.56 -37.20 -8.90
C ARG A 11 -24.33 -37.37 -8.02
N PHE A 12 -23.19 -37.05 -8.61
CA PHE A 12 -21.91 -37.02 -7.93
C PHE A 12 -21.35 -35.60 -7.94
N ILE A 13 -21.20 -35.00 -6.78
CA ILE A 13 -20.73 -33.63 -6.58
C ILE A 13 -19.34 -33.72 -5.95
N GLN A 14 -18.31 -33.24 -6.64
CA GLN A 14 -16.94 -33.22 -6.13
C GLN A 14 -16.59 -31.81 -5.68
N ASN A 15 -16.13 -31.67 -4.44
CA ASN A 15 -15.55 -30.44 -3.90
C ASN A 15 -14.06 -30.68 -3.58
N SER A 16 -13.37 -29.65 -3.10
CA SER A 16 -11.93 -29.75 -2.79
C SER A 16 -11.61 -30.73 -1.66
N ASN A 17 -12.52 -30.90 -0.68
CA ASN A 17 -12.25 -31.65 0.55
C ASN A 17 -13.24 -32.80 0.81
N ASP A 18 -14.30 -32.89 0.02
CA ASP A 18 -15.34 -33.92 0.14
C ASP A 18 -16.01 -34.20 -1.20
N SER A 19 -16.75 -35.30 -1.28
CA SER A 19 -17.57 -35.64 -2.45
C SER A 19 -18.93 -36.17 -1.98
N ILE A 20 -20.00 -35.67 -2.59
CA ILE A 20 -21.37 -36.04 -2.25
C ILE A 20 -21.90 -36.99 -3.31
N LEU A 21 -22.33 -38.17 -2.86
CA LEU A 21 -23.03 -39.15 -3.67
C LEU A 21 -24.52 -39.09 -3.35
N ARG A 22 -25.32 -38.69 -4.33
CA ARG A 22 -26.78 -38.54 -4.22
C ARG A 22 -27.49 -39.50 -5.15
N PHE A 23 -28.44 -40.25 -4.60
CA PHE A 23 -29.37 -41.12 -5.33
C PHE A 23 -30.77 -40.53 -5.22
N GLU A 24 -31.37 -40.22 -6.35
CA GLU A 24 -32.77 -39.80 -6.43
C GLU A 24 -33.59 -40.92 -7.07
N ASP A 25 -34.51 -41.50 -6.29
CA ASP A 25 -35.43 -42.52 -6.77
C ASP A 25 -36.44 -41.89 -7.74
N THR A 26 -36.42 -42.31 -9.00
CA THR A 26 -37.30 -41.74 -10.03
C THR A 26 -38.78 -42.11 -9.86
N ALA A 27 -39.09 -43.15 -9.08
CA ALA A 27 -40.47 -43.57 -8.82
C ALA A 27 -41.06 -42.89 -7.57
N THR A 28 -40.26 -42.75 -6.51
CA THR A 28 -40.74 -42.20 -5.22
C THR A 28 -40.32 -40.75 -4.97
N CYS A 29 -39.47 -40.18 -5.82
CA CYS A 29 -38.82 -38.88 -5.64
C CYS A 29 -38.07 -38.75 -4.31
N ARG A 30 -37.72 -39.88 -3.67
CA ARG A 30 -36.91 -39.90 -2.45
C ARG A 30 -35.44 -39.68 -2.79
N ILE A 31 -34.79 -38.88 -1.96
CA ILE A 31 -33.38 -38.54 -2.11
C ILE A 31 -32.62 -39.26 -1.00
N TYR A 32 -31.54 -39.95 -1.37
CA TYR A 32 -30.61 -40.62 -0.49
C TYR A 32 -29.21 -40.02 -0.70
N GLU A 33 -28.50 -39.71 0.37
CA GLU A 33 -27.19 -39.05 0.29
C GLU A 33 -26.14 -39.70 1.20
N ALA A 34 -24.91 -39.74 0.71
CA ALA A 34 -23.71 -40.00 1.50
C ALA A 34 -22.61 -39.01 1.15
N THR A 35 -21.89 -38.55 2.17
CA THR A 35 -20.72 -37.66 2.02
C THR A 35 -19.44 -38.46 2.23
N LEU A 36 -18.59 -38.47 1.21
CA LEU A 36 -17.26 -39.04 1.21
C LEU A 36 -16.28 -37.95 1.65
N LEU A 37 -15.84 -38.00 2.91
CA LEU A 37 -14.88 -37.06 3.46
C LEU A 37 -13.46 -37.51 3.17
N ASP A 38 -12.58 -36.60 2.75
CA ASP A 38 -11.18 -36.93 2.46
C ASP A 38 -10.48 -37.65 3.62
N ARG A 39 -10.70 -37.14 4.85
CA ARG A 39 -10.17 -37.74 6.08
C ARG A 39 -10.53 -39.22 6.29
N ALA A 40 -11.66 -39.68 5.74
CA ALA A 40 -12.13 -41.06 5.90
C ALA A 40 -11.36 -42.05 5.01
N TYR A 41 -10.60 -41.56 4.04
CA TYR A 41 -9.90 -42.36 3.04
C TYR A 41 -8.39 -42.09 3.00
N MET A 42 -7.84 -41.54 4.09
CA MET A 42 -6.40 -41.29 4.25
C MET A 42 -5.56 -42.55 4.08
N ASP A 43 -6.07 -43.71 4.49
CA ASP A 43 -5.41 -45.02 4.34
C ASP A 43 -5.18 -45.41 2.86
N TYR A 44 -5.93 -44.79 1.94
CA TYR A 44 -5.76 -44.95 0.50
C TYR A 44 -4.92 -43.83 -0.13
N GLY A 45 -4.22 -43.02 0.66
CA GLY A 45 -3.38 -41.91 0.19
C GLY A 45 -2.35 -42.32 -0.86
N VAL A 46 -1.75 -43.51 -0.71
CA VAL A 46 -0.79 -44.09 -1.69
C VAL A 46 -1.43 -44.30 -3.07
N PHE A 47 -2.74 -44.51 -3.13
CA PHE A 47 -3.49 -44.67 -4.37
C PHE A 47 -4.11 -43.37 -4.88
N GLY A 48 -3.99 -42.26 -4.14
CA GLY A 48 -4.61 -40.96 -4.45
C GLY A 48 -5.75 -40.56 -3.52
N GLY A 49 -5.93 -41.23 -2.37
CA GLY A 49 -6.89 -40.84 -1.33
C GLY A 49 -8.34 -40.79 -1.82
N LEU A 50 -9.05 -39.70 -1.52
CA LEU A 50 -10.44 -39.49 -1.96
C LEU A 50 -10.60 -39.53 -3.48
N GLU A 51 -9.62 -39.06 -4.25
CA GLU A 51 -9.69 -39.05 -5.72
C GLU A 51 -9.76 -40.48 -6.29
N PHE A 52 -8.99 -41.40 -5.70
CA PHE A 52 -9.03 -42.82 -6.05
C PHE A 52 -10.38 -43.46 -5.73
N ILE A 53 -10.92 -43.17 -4.55
CA ILE A 53 -12.24 -43.67 -4.13
C ILE A 53 -13.34 -43.15 -5.06
N ASN A 54 -13.30 -41.85 -5.39
CA ASN A 54 -14.23 -41.23 -6.33
C ASN A 54 -14.22 -41.95 -7.69
N ARG A 55 -13.03 -42.31 -8.19
CA ARG A 55 -12.90 -43.06 -9.44
C ARG A 55 -13.55 -44.45 -9.36
N ILE A 56 -13.29 -45.21 -8.30
CA ILE A 56 -13.89 -46.55 -8.11
C ILE A 56 -15.41 -46.46 -8.05
N VAL A 57 -15.95 -45.50 -7.28
CA VAL A 57 -17.40 -45.29 -7.15
C VAL A 57 -18.03 -44.97 -8.50
N ILE A 58 -17.45 -44.03 -9.26
CA ILE A 58 -17.96 -43.65 -10.58
C ILE A 58 -17.86 -44.82 -11.57
N GLN A 59 -16.72 -45.51 -11.64
CA GLN A 59 -16.50 -46.64 -12.56
C GLN A 59 -17.44 -47.81 -12.27
N GLY A 60 -17.61 -48.15 -11.00
CA GLY A 60 -18.53 -49.20 -10.56
C GLY A 60 -19.98 -48.89 -10.91
N LEU A 61 -20.44 -47.67 -10.58
CA LEU A 61 -21.82 -47.27 -10.86
C LEU A 61 -22.11 -47.09 -12.35
N GLN A 62 -21.12 -46.72 -13.17
CA GLN A 62 -21.29 -46.62 -14.62
C GLN A 62 -21.10 -47.97 -15.36
N LYS A 63 -20.78 -49.06 -14.64
CA LYS A 63 -20.45 -50.38 -15.22
C LYS A 63 -19.39 -50.32 -16.32
N LYS A 64 -18.44 -49.39 -16.21
CA LYS A 64 -17.40 -49.17 -17.24
C LYS A 64 -16.17 -50.06 -17.08
N ASP A 65 -16.01 -50.73 -15.93
CA ASP A 65 -14.82 -51.50 -15.59
C ASP A 65 -15.19 -52.87 -15.00
N THR A 66 -14.55 -53.95 -15.47
CA THR A 66 -14.81 -55.34 -15.09
C THR A 66 -14.28 -55.71 -13.69
N GLY A 67 -13.43 -54.86 -13.10
CA GLY A 67 -12.81 -55.10 -11.79
C GLY A 67 -13.61 -54.66 -10.55
N VAL A 68 -14.76 -53.98 -10.73
CA VAL A 68 -15.60 -53.47 -9.64
C VAL A 68 -16.93 -54.22 -9.61
N GLN A 69 -17.18 -54.97 -8.53
CA GLN A 69 -18.50 -55.54 -8.25
C GLN A 69 -19.32 -54.57 -7.41
N VAL A 70 -20.56 -54.32 -7.82
CA VAL A 70 -21.48 -53.39 -7.15
C VAL A 70 -22.73 -54.13 -6.70
N SER A 71 -23.07 -54.00 -5.43
CA SER A 71 -24.36 -54.44 -4.89
C SER A 71 -25.06 -53.27 -4.21
N LEU A 72 -26.35 -53.11 -4.48
CA LEU A 72 -27.21 -52.10 -3.89
C LEU A 72 -28.30 -52.81 -3.09
N ASP A 73 -28.32 -52.62 -1.78
CA ASP A 73 -29.38 -53.10 -0.90
C ASP A 73 -30.35 -51.95 -0.59
N THR A 74 -31.60 -52.14 -1.02
CA THR A 74 -32.70 -51.19 -0.87
C THR A 74 -33.73 -51.66 0.16
N GLY A 75 -33.37 -52.60 1.04
CA GLY A 75 -34.30 -53.27 1.96
C GLY A 75 -34.92 -52.39 3.05
N ALA A 76 -34.44 -51.17 3.26
CA ALA A 76 -34.96 -50.25 4.27
C ALA A 76 -35.49 -48.95 3.63
N SER A 77 -36.62 -48.42 4.11
CA SER A 77 -37.23 -47.20 3.55
C SER A 77 -36.41 -45.93 3.80
N ASP A 78 -35.58 -45.93 4.83
CA ASP A 78 -34.82 -44.78 5.35
C ASP A 78 -33.34 -44.78 4.96
N ARG A 79 -32.86 -45.83 4.28
CA ARG A 79 -31.47 -45.92 3.81
C ARG A 79 -31.30 -46.86 2.63
N ILE A 80 -30.27 -46.59 1.83
CA ILE A 80 -29.77 -47.50 0.80
C ILE A 80 -28.32 -47.82 1.14
N ARG A 81 -27.95 -49.11 1.10
CA ARG A 81 -26.56 -49.53 1.27
C ARG A 81 -25.95 -49.87 -0.07
N LEU A 82 -24.91 -49.14 -0.42
CA LEU A 82 -24.11 -49.36 -1.62
C LEU A 82 -22.78 -50.00 -1.22
N SER A 83 -22.57 -51.25 -1.62
CA SER A 83 -21.32 -51.95 -1.42
C SER A 83 -20.58 -52.10 -2.74
N LEU A 84 -19.34 -51.61 -2.80
CA LEU A 84 -18.44 -51.79 -3.95
C LEU A 84 -17.25 -52.65 -3.55
N THR A 85 -16.99 -53.71 -4.29
CA THR A 85 -15.77 -54.53 -4.15
C THR A 85 -14.89 -54.34 -5.38
N TYR A 86 -13.73 -53.71 -5.18
CA TYR A 86 -12.73 -53.50 -6.23
C TYR A 86 -11.55 -54.46 -6.08
N THR A 87 -11.20 -55.14 -7.17
CA THR A 87 -10.01 -55.99 -7.25
C THR A 87 -8.94 -55.28 -8.08
N HIS A 88 -7.85 -54.87 -7.44
CA HIS A 88 -6.76 -54.17 -8.13
C HIS A 88 -5.95 -55.16 -9.00
N PRO A 89 -5.61 -54.85 -10.26
CA PRO A 89 -4.92 -55.78 -11.16
C PRO A 89 -3.55 -56.26 -10.65
N MET A 90 -2.86 -55.43 -9.87
CA MET A 90 -1.49 -55.68 -9.40
C MET A 90 -1.39 -55.97 -7.88
N VAL A 91 -2.51 -55.88 -7.14
CA VAL A 91 -2.49 -56.07 -5.69
C VAL A 91 -3.56 -57.10 -5.32
N PRO A 92 -3.22 -58.21 -4.65
CA PRO A 92 -4.17 -59.29 -4.35
C PRO A 92 -5.22 -58.91 -3.29
N LYS A 93 -5.14 -57.70 -2.71
CA LYS A 93 -6.05 -57.21 -1.67
C LYS A 93 -7.30 -56.61 -2.32
N LYS A 94 -8.46 -57.15 -1.98
CA LYS A 94 -9.76 -56.60 -2.36
C LYS A 94 -10.08 -55.38 -1.51
N ILE A 95 -10.52 -54.29 -2.14
CA ILE A 95 -11.00 -53.09 -1.47
C ILE A 95 -12.52 -53.18 -1.41
N VAL A 96 -13.08 -53.15 -0.20
CA VAL A 96 -14.53 -53.16 0.03
C VAL A 96 -14.93 -51.79 0.55
N LEU A 97 -15.88 -51.14 -0.12
CA LEU A 97 -16.43 -49.84 0.23
C LEU A 97 -17.91 -50.00 0.50
N ASP A 98 -18.29 -49.92 1.77
CA ASP A 98 -19.69 -49.93 2.20
C ASP A 98 -20.13 -48.51 2.52
N LEU A 99 -21.05 -48.00 1.70
CA LEU A 99 -21.62 -46.65 1.82
C LEU A 99 -23.07 -46.76 2.23
N ASP A 100 -23.39 -46.24 3.41
CA ASP A 100 -24.76 -46.12 3.90
C ASP A 100 -25.31 -44.73 3.49
N LEU A 101 -26.19 -44.70 2.48
CA LEU A 101 -26.87 -43.48 2.02
C LEU A 101 -28.17 -43.30 2.80
N MET A 102 -28.27 -42.23 3.58
CA MET A 102 -29.47 -41.95 4.39
C MET A 102 -30.52 -41.21 3.58
N ALA A 103 -31.79 -41.56 3.77
CA ALA A 103 -32.91 -40.82 3.20
C ALA A 103 -32.93 -39.39 3.76
N VAL A 104 -32.89 -38.41 2.88
CA VAL A 104 -33.03 -37.00 3.24
C VAL A 104 -34.48 -36.78 3.67
N ARG A 105 -34.71 -36.68 4.97
CA ARG A 105 -36.02 -36.28 5.50
C ARG A 105 -36.27 -34.84 5.02
N ARG A 106 -37.30 -34.64 4.19
CA ARG A 106 -37.91 -33.31 4.05
C ARG A 106 -38.67 -33.00 5.34
N THR A 107 -37.96 -32.78 6.45
CA THR A 107 -38.53 -32.00 7.56
C THR A 107 -38.74 -30.59 7.04
N SER A 108 -39.86 -29.98 7.43
CA SER A 108 -40.42 -28.82 6.76
C SER A 108 -39.37 -27.71 6.56
N ALA A 109 -39.00 -27.43 5.30
CA ALA A 109 -38.06 -26.36 4.97
C ALA A 109 -38.52 -24.99 5.50
N THR A 110 -39.78 -24.87 5.92
CA THR A 110 -40.40 -23.72 6.55
C THR A 110 -39.87 -23.43 7.96
N GLU A 111 -39.66 -24.43 8.83
CA GLU A 111 -39.19 -24.20 10.20
C GLU A 111 -37.72 -23.74 10.22
N ASP A 112 -36.87 -24.34 9.41
CA ASP A 112 -35.46 -23.97 9.30
C ASP A 112 -35.28 -22.56 8.70
N VAL A 113 -36.12 -22.18 7.73
CA VAL A 113 -36.10 -20.83 7.13
C VAL A 113 -36.58 -19.78 8.12
N GLU A 114 -37.58 -20.06 8.97
CA GLU A 114 -37.99 -19.13 10.02
C GLU A 114 -36.94 -18.96 11.11
N VAL A 115 -36.26 -20.05 11.51
CA VAL A 115 -35.18 -20.01 12.49
C VAL A 115 -33.97 -19.27 11.93
N LEU A 116 -33.58 -19.52 10.68
CA LEU A 116 -32.54 -18.78 9.98
C LEU A 116 -32.92 -17.30 9.82
N GLY A 117 -34.16 -17.01 9.43
CA GLY A 117 -34.66 -15.64 9.33
C GLY A 117 -34.63 -14.88 10.66
N ARG A 118 -34.90 -15.55 11.78
CA ARG A 118 -34.72 -14.98 13.12
C ARG A 118 -33.25 -14.67 13.42
N ARG A 119 -32.34 -15.62 13.18
CA ARG A 119 -30.89 -15.42 13.41
C ARG A 119 -30.31 -14.30 12.55
N VAL A 120 -30.75 -14.15 11.30
CA VAL A 120 -30.32 -13.04 10.42
C VAL A 120 -30.77 -11.71 10.98
N ARG A 121 -32.04 -11.58 11.41
CA ARG A 121 -32.53 -10.33 12.03
C ARG A 121 -31.81 -10.00 13.34
N ASP A 122 -31.49 -11.01 14.15
CA ASP A 122 -30.73 -10.82 15.39
C ASP A 122 -29.30 -10.34 15.09
N LEU A 123 -28.66 -10.90 14.06
CA LEU A 123 -27.33 -10.47 13.60
C LEU A 123 -27.36 -9.05 13.02
N GLU A 124 -28.37 -8.71 12.20
CA GLU A 124 -28.55 -7.35 11.67
C GLU A 124 -28.72 -6.33 12.80
N THR A 125 -29.52 -6.67 13.82
CA THR A 125 -29.73 -5.81 14.99
C THR A 125 -28.44 -5.65 15.81
N ALA A 126 -27.68 -6.73 15.99
CA ALA A 126 -26.39 -6.69 16.67
C ALA A 126 -25.36 -5.83 15.91
N LEU A 127 -25.33 -5.97 14.58
CA LEU A 127 -24.44 -5.19 13.71
C LEU A 127 -24.81 -3.70 13.73
N GLN A 128 -26.10 -3.36 13.67
CA GLN A 128 -26.56 -1.97 13.80
C GLN A 128 -26.19 -1.35 15.16
N ARG A 129 -26.28 -2.12 16.24
CA ARG A 129 -25.84 -1.67 17.57
C ARG A 129 -24.33 -1.42 17.62
N GLN A 130 -23.51 -2.30 17.03
CA GLN A 130 -22.07 -2.08 16.94
C GLN A 130 -21.72 -0.86 16.07
N LEU A 131 -22.41 -0.68 14.94
CA LEU A 131 -22.21 0.48 14.08
C LEU A 131 -22.54 1.78 14.82
N ALA A 132 -23.67 1.83 15.54
CA ALA A 132 -24.06 2.98 16.36
C ALA A 132 -23.08 3.24 17.52
N SER A 133 -22.58 2.18 18.15
CA SER A 133 -21.51 2.28 19.17
C SER A 133 -20.22 2.84 18.60
N THR A 134 -19.87 2.47 17.37
CA THR A 134 -18.63 2.92 16.72
C THR A 134 -18.78 4.37 16.26
N SER A 135 -19.92 4.74 15.67
CA SER A 135 -20.19 6.12 15.27
C SER A 135 -20.21 7.07 16.47
N ALA A 136 -20.75 6.63 17.62
CA ALA A 136 -20.73 7.41 18.85
C ALA A 136 -19.31 7.74 19.36
N ILE A 137 -18.29 6.99 18.96
CA ILE A 137 -16.88 7.26 19.28
C ILE A 137 -16.22 8.08 18.17
N VAL A 138 -16.52 7.77 16.90
CA VAL A 138 -15.88 8.40 15.74
C VAL A 138 -16.38 9.83 15.53
N ASP A 139 -17.68 10.09 15.67
CA ASP A 139 -18.27 11.40 15.37
C ASP A 139 -17.72 12.52 16.28
N PRO A 140 -17.56 12.32 17.61
CA PRO A 140 -16.90 13.31 18.47
C PRO A 140 -15.43 13.54 18.12
N LEU A 141 -14.69 12.50 17.71
CA LEU A 141 -13.28 12.64 17.31
C LEU A 141 -13.16 13.43 16.00
N VAL A 142 -14.02 13.17 15.03
CA VAL A 142 -14.08 13.94 13.77
C VAL A 142 -14.44 15.40 14.04
N SER A 143 -15.40 15.65 14.96
CA SER A 143 -15.72 17.02 15.40
C SER A 143 -14.50 17.69 16.03
N ARG A 144 -13.80 16.99 16.93
CA ARG A 144 -12.60 17.52 17.60
C ARG A 144 -11.47 17.85 16.63
N ILE A 145 -11.28 17.04 15.58
CA ILE A 145 -10.31 17.32 14.52
C ILE A 145 -10.67 18.62 13.80
N LYS A 146 -11.96 18.80 13.43
CA LYS A 146 -12.42 20.06 12.80
C LYS A 146 -12.21 21.27 13.72
N ASP A 147 -12.50 21.13 15.01
CA ASP A 147 -12.28 22.20 15.99
C ASP A 147 -10.79 22.56 16.08
N LEU A 148 -9.90 21.56 16.15
CA LEU A 148 -8.45 21.77 16.17
C LEU A 148 -7.93 22.42 14.90
N GLU A 149 -8.44 22.02 13.73
CA GLU A 149 -8.14 22.68 12.45
C GLU A 149 -8.60 24.15 12.46
N GLY A 150 -9.75 24.44 13.05
CA GLY A 150 -10.24 25.80 13.28
C GLY A 150 -9.30 26.61 14.17
N THR A 151 -8.90 26.05 15.32
CA THR A 151 -7.95 26.68 16.24
C THR A 151 -6.59 26.91 15.58
N ILE A 152 -6.11 25.97 14.75
CA ILE A 152 -4.88 26.18 13.98
C ILE A 152 -5.03 27.37 13.04
N ARG A 153 -6.15 27.51 12.32
CA ARG A 153 -6.41 28.66 11.45
C ARG A 153 -6.52 29.98 12.22
N GLU A 154 -7.12 29.96 13.40
CA GLU A 154 -7.19 31.14 14.28
C GLU A 154 -5.80 31.52 14.79
N LEU A 155 -5.00 30.54 15.23
CA LEU A 155 -3.61 30.75 15.63
C LEU A 155 -2.74 31.23 14.46
N GLU A 156 -2.98 30.73 13.24
CA GLU A 156 -2.38 31.26 12.01
C GLU A 156 -2.77 32.74 11.79
N GLY A 157 -4.03 33.11 12.02
CA GLY A 157 -4.49 34.50 11.94
C GLY A 157 -3.94 35.41 13.04
N MET A 158 -3.68 34.85 14.23
CA MET A 158 -3.17 35.57 15.41
C MET A 158 -1.65 35.66 15.46
N SER A 159 -0.92 34.88 14.66
CA SER A 159 0.56 34.82 14.66
C SER A 159 1.25 36.12 14.20
N GLY A 160 0.49 37.16 13.82
CA GLY A 160 1.05 38.45 13.39
C GLY A 160 1.81 38.37 12.06
N GLY A 161 1.57 37.32 11.26
CA GLY A 161 2.32 37.09 10.03
C GLY A 161 3.78 36.74 10.31
N MET A 162 4.05 35.95 11.34
CA MET A 162 5.38 35.55 11.76
C MET A 162 5.45 34.02 11.95
N VAL A 163 6.30 33.36 11.18
CA VAL A 163 6.58 31.92 11.25
C VAL A 163 7.82 31.68 12.09
N MET A 164 7.68 30.91 13.17
CA MET A 164 8.83 30.44 13.92
C MET A 164 9.59 29.41 13.09
N LEU A 165 10.85 29.72 12.78
CA LEU A 165 11.73 28.78 12.11
C LEU A 165 12.39 27.83 13.13
N PRO A 166 12.70 26.60 12.71
CA PRO A 166 13.27 25.60 13.59
C PRO A 166 14.62 26.03 14.17
N GLY A 167 14.80 25.74 15.47
CA GLY A 167 16.03 26.05 16.20
C GLY A 167 16.01 27.28 17.08
N GLY A 168 14.82 27.84 17.36
CA GLY A 168 14.68 28.95 18.29
C GLY A 168 15.28 30.27 17.77
N GLY A 169 15.48 30.38 16.45
CA GLY A 169 15.77 31.65 15.81
C GLY A 169 14.59 32.62 15.89
N PRO A 170 14.80 33.91 15.59
CA PRO A 170 13.73 34.91 15.62
C PRO A 170 12.61 34.52 14.63
N PRO A 171 11.35 34.81 14.98
CA PRO A 171 10.23 34.64 14.06
C PRO A 171 10.52 35.32 12.72
N CYS A 172 10.24 34.61 11.63
CA CYS A 172 10.40 35.13 10.28
C CYS A 172 9.05 35.59 9.73
N PRO A 173 8.97 36.78 9.11
CA PRO A 173 7.72 37.25 8.53
C PRO A 173 7.14 36.27 7.50
N GLU A 174 5.82 36.11 7.45
CA GLU A 174 5.08 35.29 6.46
C GLU A 174 5.24 35.82 5.03
N ASP A 175 5.59 37.10 4.88
CA ASP A 175 5.95 37.70 3.60
C ASP A 175 7.39 37.46 3.17
N THR A 176 8.15 36.65 3.92
CA THR A 176 9.46 36.16 3.50
C THR A 176 9.34 35.46 2.14
N VAL A 177 10.06 35.98 1.16
CA VAL A 177 10.06 35.54 -0.23
C VAL A 177 11.19 34.56 -0.50
N THR A 178 12.32 34.73 0.19
CA THR A 178 13.50 33.89 0.03
C THR A 178 13.99 33.42 1.40
N VAL A 179 14.25 32.13 1.53
CA VAL A 179 14.89 31.54 2.71
C VAL A 179 16.12 30.77 2.28
N GLU A 180 17.24 31.05 2.93
CA GLU A 180 18.49 30.34 2.74
C GLU A 180 18.96 29.74 4.06
N PHE A 181 19.22 28.44 4.02
CA PHE A 181 19.88 27.74 5.09
C PHE A 181 21.25 27.24 4.63
N VAL A 182 22.27 27.57 5.42
CA VAL A 182 23.63 27.07 5.28
C VAL A 182 23.92 26.16 6.45
N PHE A 183 24.26 24.90 6.20
CA PHE A 183 24.53 23.90 7.22
C PHE A 183 26.03 23.69 7.42
N ASN A 184 26.44 23.40 8.66
CA ASN A 184 27.79 23.00 9.00
C ASN A 184 27.93 21.48 8.91
N GLY A 185 28.19 20.97 7.69
CA GLY A 185 28.37 19.54 7.46
C GLY A 185 27.21 18.71 8.03
N GLY A 186 25.98 19.11 7.69
CA GLY A 186 24.73 18.37 7.89
C GLY A 186 24.15 18.24 9.31
N ARG A 187 24.86 18.66 10.37
CA ARG A 187 24.42 18.43 11.76
C ARG A 187 23.73 19.63 12.42
N SER A 188 24.11 20.84 12.03
CA SER A 188 23.50 22.07 12.53
C SER A 188 23.46 23.13 11.42
N ILE A 189 22.47 24.02 11.52
CA ILE A 189 22.42 25.21 10.67
C ILE A 189 23.52 26.15 11.15
N ARG A 190 24.42 26.54 10.24
CA ARG A 190 25.45 27.56 10.45
C ARG A 190 24.86 28.96 10.29
N THR A 191 24.02 29.15 9.29
CA THR A 191 23.45 30.46 8.95
C THR A 191 22.05 30.29 8.39
N LEU A 192 21.14 31.15 8.84
CA LEU A 192 19.81 31.33 8.29
C LEU A 192 19.70 32.78 7.79
N ASN A 193 19.39 32.94 6.50
CA ASN A 193 19.11 34.23 5.89
C ASN A 193 17.68 34.24 5.35
N THR A 194 16.96 35.33 5.63
CA THR A 194 15.62 35.57 5.09
C THR A 194 15.55 36.90 4.37
N TYR A 195 14.81 36.92 3.26
CA TYR A 195 14.64 38.11 2.43
C TYR A 195 13.17 38.26 2.00
N THR A 196 12.68 39.50 2.02
CA THR A 196 11.33 39.87 1.57
C THR A 196 11.27 40.25 0.08
N SER A 197 12.40 40.28 -0.62
CA SER A 197 12.49 40.50 -2.07
C SER A 197 12.96 39.26 -2.83
N THR A 198 12.50 39.13 -4.09
CA THR A 198 13.01 38.13 -5.03
C THR A 198 14.35 38.61 -5.59
N ASN A 199 15.40 37.78 -5.56
CA ASN A 199 16.60 38.00 -6.37
C ASN A 199 16.68 36.94 -7.49
N PRO A 200 16.18 37.24 -8.70
CA PRO A 200 16.09 36.28 -9.80
C PRO A 200 17.36 36.16 -10.66
N SER A 201 18.45 36.88 -10.38
CA SER A 201 19.59 36.98 -11.30
C SER A 201 20.89 36.40 -10.75
N GLY A 202 21.18 35.15 -11.15
CA GLY A 202 22.51 34.55 -11.13
C GLY A 202 22.97 34.10 -9.73
N PHE A 203 23.42 32.86 -9.64
CA PHE A 203 24.03 32.30 -8.43
C PHE A 203 25.39 32.97 -8.16
N LYS A 204 25.36 34.20 -7.65
CA LYS A 204 26.41 34.78 -6.82
C LYS A 204 25.82 34.87 -5.43
N ILE A 205 26.38 34.13 -4.48
CA ILE A 205 26.13 34.36 -3.05
C ILE A 205 26.33 35.86 -2.82
N PRO A 206 25.30 36.65 -2.49
CA PRO A 206 25.44 38.09 -2.41
C PRO A 206 26.29 38.40 -1.18
N THR A 207 27.54 38.82 -1.38
CA THR A 207 28.44 39.22 -0.30
C THR A 207 28.04 40.53 0.36
N GLN A 208 26.98 41.22 -0.10
CA GLN A 208 26.48 42.47 0.49
C GLN A 208 25.17 42.89 -0.21
N TYR A 209 24.00 42.58 0.35
CA TYR A 209 22.77 43.38 0.20
C TYR A 209 21.85 43.15 1.41
N CYS A 210 21.14 44.21 1.81
CA CYS A 210 20.35 44.38 3.03
C CYS A 210 19.68 43.09 3.56
N SER A 211 20.35 42.44 4.51
CA SER A 211 19.76 41.44 5.38
C SER A 211 18.75 42.13 6.29
N GLN A 212 17.49 41.71 6.30
CA GLN A 212 16.62 41.96 7.47
C GLN A 212 17.02 41.09 8.67
N GLY A 213 17.82 40.03 8.46
CA GLY A 213 18.55 39.35 9.52
C GLY A 213 19.45 38.25 8.96
N GLN A 214 20.76 38.39 9.14
CA GLN A 214 21.68 37.25 9.07
C GLN A 214 21.74 36.65 10.47
N TYR A 215 21.16 35.48 10.66
CA TYR A 215 21.15 34.83 11.97
C TYR A 215 22.19 33.71 12.01
N ILE A 216 23.25 33.92 12.80
CA ILE A 216 24.23 32.88 13.10
C ILE A 216 23.66 32.06 14.25
N ILE A 217 23.31 30.82 13.96
CA ILE A 217 22.76 29.92 14.98
C ILE A 217 23.94 29.37 15.80
N PRO A 218 23.89 29.39 17.15
CA PRO A 218 24.96 28.87 18.00
C PRO A 218 25.28 27.41 17.66
N TYR A 219 26.58 27.07 17.64
CA TYR A 219 27.10 25.76 17.21
C TYR A 219 26.46 24.55 17.92
N ASP A 220 25.95 24.75 19.14
CA ASP A 220 25.34 23.71 19.98
C ASP A 220 23.86 23.43 19.67
N SER A 221 23.23 24.24 18.81
CA SER A 221 21.85 24.01 18.37
C SER A 221 21.81 22.94 17.28
N ILE A 222 21.64 21.68 17.69
CA ILE A 222 21.40 20.56 16.76
C ILE A 222 19.97 20.70 16.20
N ILE A 223 19.82 21.48 15.13
CA ILE A 223 18.54 21.61 14.44
C ILE A 223 18.44 20.50 13.41
N SER A 224 17.69 19.46 13.76
CA SER A 224 17.35 18.39 12.81
C SER A 224 16.55 18.94 11.63
N ILE A 225 16.79 18.44 10.41
CA ILE A 225 15.96 18.75 9.23
C ILE A 225 14.49 18.43 9.46
N LYS A 226 14.16 17.49 10.34
CA LYS A 226 12.76 17.21 10.72
C LYS A 226 12.02 18.46 11.20
N SER A 227 12.76 19.42 11.75
CA SER A 227 12.22 20.69 12.22
C SER A 227 11.91 21.67 11.07
N LEU A 228 12.46 21.47 9.85
CA LEU A 228 12.15 22.26 8.65
C LEU A 228 10.74 22.02 8.08
N ARG A 229 9.96 21.07 8.62
CA ARG A 229 8.56 20.82 8.21
C ARG A 229 7.67 22.05 8.34
N GLN A 230 8.02 23.00 9.21
CA GLN A 230 7.29 24.25 9.41
C GLN A 230 7.47 25.25 8.26
N LEU A 231 8.43 25.04 7.34
CA LEU A 231 8.64 25.92 6.18
C LEU A 231 7.44 26.00 5.26
N LYS A 232 6.56 24.99 5.27
CA LYS A 232 5.31 24.99 4.52
C LYS A 232 4.37 26.14 4.87
N TYR A 233 4.51 26.73 6.07
CA TYR A 233 3.71 27.88 6.49
C TYR A 233 4.16 29.20 5.86
N LEU A 234 5.33 29.25 5.21
CA LEU A 234 5.81 30.42 4.48
C LEU A 234 5.10 30.55 3.13
N LYS A 235 3.84 30.98 3.15
CA LYS A 235 2.93 31.03 1.99
C LYS A 235 3.46 31.90 0.83
N ARG A 236 4.37 32.85 1.09
CA ARG A 236 5.00 33.72 0.07
C ARG A 236 6.43 33.35 -0.31
N CYS A 237 7.00 32.29 0.27
CA CYS A 237 8.36 31.87 -0.02
C CYS A 237 8.45 31.25 -1.41
N THR A 238 9.00 32.00 -2.37
CA THR A 238 9.20 31.57 -3.77
C THR A 238 10.58 30.97 -4.01
N THR A 239 11.54 31.25 -3.11
CA THR A 239 12.93 30.79 -3.24
C THR A 239 13.36 30.07 -1.97
N LEU A 240 13.74 28.80 -2.11
CA LEU A 240 14.32 28.02 -1.02
C LEU A 240 15.75 27.58 -1.38
N CYS A 241 16.71 27.98 -0.57
CA CYS A 241 18.10 27.55 -0.69
C CYS A 241 18.49 26.69 0.52
N LEU A 242 18.99 25.51 0.22
CA LEU A 242 19.48 24.52 1.16
C LEU A 242 20.92 24.17 0.78
N ALA A 243 21.91 24.80 1.42
CA ALA A 243 23.34 24.53 1.23
C ALA A 243 24.01 23.80 2.42
N GLY A 244 24.98 22.92 2.13
CA GLY A 244 25.85 22.31 3.17
C GLY A 244 25.28 21.08 3.87
N PHE A 245 24.31 20.41 3.25
CA PHE A 245 23.59 19.27 3.82
C PHE A 245 24.28 17.94 3.52
N CYS A 246 24.51 17.10 4.54
CA CYS A 246 25.08 15.76 4.32
C CYS A 246 24.34 14.61 5.01
N ASP A 247 23.53 14.85 6.05
CA ASP A 247 23.06 13.77 6.95
C ASP A 247 21.53 13.52 6.94
N SER A 248 20.77 13.90 5.90
CA SER A 248 19.31 13.67 5.87
C SER A 248 18.78 13.24 4.51
N PRO A 249 17.98 12.16 4.44
CA PRO A 249 17.36 11.69 3.20
C PRO A 249 15.94 12.24 2.95
N ASP A 250 15.26 12.81 3.96
CA ASP A 250 13.84 13.20 3.81
C ASP A 250 13.66 14.71 3.56
N PHE A 251 13.39 15.05 2.30
CA PHE A 251 13.02 16.40 1.85
C PHE A 251 11.55 16.48 1.39
N SER A 252 10.72 15.48 1.73
CA SER A 252 9.33 15.39 1.25
C SER A 252 8.47 16.60 1.60
N PHE A 253 8.76 17.26 2.73
CA PHE A 253 8.06 18.48 3.16
C PHE A 253 8.15 19.63 2.15
N ILE A 254 9.22 19.67 1.33
CA ILE A 254 9.36 20.70 0.28
C ILE A 254 8.24 20.56 -0.75
N GLY A 255 7.75 19.34 -1.00
CA GLY A 255 6.61 19.09 -1.89
C GLY A 255 5.30 19.74 -1.45
N GLU A 256 5.19 20.22 -0.21
CA GLU A 256 4.04 21.00 0.27
C GLU A 256 4.13 22.49 -0.11
N MET A 257 5.31 23.00 -0.47
CA MET A 257 5.59 24.41 -0.79
C MET A 257 5.32 24.74 -2.28
N LYS A 258 4.07 24.55 -2.72
CA LYS A 258 3.64 24.65 -4.13
C LYS A 258 3.87 26.02 -4.78
N GLN A 259 4.11 27.05 -3.98
CA GLN A 259 4.44 28.41 -4.40
C GLN A 259 5.89 28.59 -4.89
N LEU A 260 6.76 27.59 -4.67
CA LEU A 260 8.18 27.69 -5.03
C LEU A 260 8.39 27.87 -6.54
N GLN A 261 9.26 28.82 -6.88
CA GLN A 261 9.72 29.12 -8.23
C GLN A 261 11.20 28.78 -8.39
N TYR A 262 11.98 28.87 -7.31
CA TYR A 262 13.42 28.64 -7.30
C TYR A 262 13.77 27.70 -6.15
N LEU A 263 14.44 26.60 -6.46
CA LEU A 263 14.86 25.60 -5.49
C LEU A 263 16.34 25.28 -5.67
N TYR A 264 17.12 25.49 -4.62
CA TYR A 264 18.54 25.18 -4.59
C TYR A 264 18.80 24.19 -3.47
N ILE A 265 19.28 22.99 -3.81
CA ILE A 265 19.76 22.01 -2.85
C ILE A 265 21.20 21.70 -3.23
N THR A 266 22.14 22.15 -2.40
CA THR A 266 23.57 22.10 -2.71
C THR A 266 24.36 21.44 -1.58
N SER A 267 25.38 20.67 -1.94
CA SER A 267 26.23 19.99 -0.95
C SER A 267 27.15 20.92 -0.17
N HIS A 268 27.46 22.11 -0.69
CA HIS A 268 28.37 23.07 -0.07
C HIS A 268 27.77 24.46 0.05
N ALA A 269 28.21 25.18 1.08
CA ALA A 269 27.87 26.59 1.31
C ALA A 269 28.34 27.55 0.20
N ASN A 270 29.25 27.10 -0.69
CA ASN A 270 29.91 27.96 -1.66
C ASN A 270 29.51 27.59 -3.10
N ALA A 271 28.88 28.55 -3.79
CA ALA A 271 28.46 28.49 -5.18
C ALA A 271 29.56 28.26 -6.22
N GLY A 272 30.82 28.44 -5.81
CA GLY A 272 32.02 28.23 -6.63
C GLY A 272 32.83 27.01 -6.22
N ALA A 273 32.27 26.09 -5.41
CA ALA A 273 33.00 24.93 -4.95
C ALA A 273 33.46 24.05 -6.12
N THR A 274 34.72 23.63 -6.11
CA THR A 274 35.29 22.74 -7.12
C THR A 274 34.85 21.29 -6.90
N HIS A 275 34.89 20.45 -7.94
CA HIS A 275 34.63 18.99 -7.82
C HIS A 275 35.36 18.36 -6.64
N GLN A 276 36.61 18.77 -6.42
CA GLN A 276 37.47 18.23 -5.38
C GLN A 276 36.99 18.61 -3.97
N GLU A 277 36.41 19.79 -3.79
CA GLU A 277 35.76 20.20 -2.54
C GLU A 277 34.45 19.43 -2.32
N CYS A 278 33.74 19.07 -3.39
CA CYS A 278 32.58 18.18 -3.36
C CYS A 278 32.91 16.74 -2.95
N THR A 279 34.09 16.23 -3.30
CA THR A 279 34.47 14.83 -3.06
C THR A 279 35.38 14.61 -1.85
N ASN A 280 36.22 15.57 -1.46
CA ASN A 280 37.25 15.37 -0.42
C ASN A 280 36.75 15.47 1.03
N GLY A 281 35.49 15.84 1.26
CA GLY A 281 34.92 15.99 2.61
C GLY A 281 34.29 14.74 3.22
N GLY A 282 34.18 13.63 2.47
CA GLY A 282 33.51 12.39 2.95
C GLY A 282 32.02 12.57 3.32
N ARG A 283 31.41 13.71 2.98
CA ARG A 283 30.06 14.12 3.40
C ARG A 283 29.27 14.58 2.18
N ASN A 284 28.77 13.62 1.42
CA ASN A 284 27.88 13.86 0.28
C ASN A 284 26.42 13.95 0.75
N PRO A 285 25.56 14.82 0.17
CA PRO A 285 24.14 14.81 0.46
C PRO A 285 23.55 13.43 0.21
N SER A 286 22.74 12.94 1.14
CA SER A 286 21.93 11.71 0.96
C SER A 286 20.70 11.93 0.06
N LEU A 287 20.71 12.98 -0.78
CA LEU A 287 19.61 13.27 -1.70
C LEU A 287 19.64 12.24 -2.83
N THR A 288 18.85 11.20 -2.66
CA THR A 288 18.67 10.13 -3.64
C THR A 288 17.28 10.15 -4.27
N ASN A 289 16.27 10.61 -3.52
CA ASN A 289 14.88 10.64 -3.93
C ASN A 289 14.32 12.07 -3.96
N ILE A 290 13.86 12.46 -5.15
CA ILE A 290 13.22 13.76 -5.42
C ILE A 290 11.77 13.63 -5.89
N SER A 291 11.08 12.52 -5.61
CA SER A 291 9.70 12.29 -6.08
C SER A 291 8.71 13.38 -5.66
N TRP A 292 8.95 14.03 -4.52
CA TRP A 292 8.14 15.14 -4.00
C TRP A 292 8.15 16.38 -4.91
N ILE A 293 9.12 16.51 -5.81
CA ILE A 293 9.26 17.67 -6.70
C ILE A 293 8.13 17.76 -7.73
N THR A 294 7.44 16.66 -8.04
CA THR A 294 6.32 16.62 -8.99
C THR A 294 5.16 17.53 -8.57
N ASN A 295 5.06 17.85 -7.29
CA ASN A 295 4.03 18.73 -6.74
C ASN A 295 4.34 20.22 -6.94
N LEU A 296 5.56 20.57 -7.36
CA LEU A 296 6.08 21.94 -7.44
C LEU A 296 6.00 22.48 -8.87
N THR A 297 4.78 22.56 -9.40
CA THR A 297 4.51 22.88 -10.81
C THR A 297 4.89 24.30 -11.23
N ASN A 298 5.16 25.20 -10.27
CA ASN A 298 5.57 26.58 -10.50
C ASN A 298 7.11 26.76 -10.59
N LEU A 299 7.89 25.68 -10.47
CA LEU A 299 9.35 25.78 -10.52
C LEU A 299 9.85 26.24 -11.89
N HIS A 300 10.72 27.25 -11.87
CA HIS A 300 11.44 27.78 -13.02
C HIS A 300 12.93 27.43 -12.98
N HIS A 301 13.51 27.29 -11.78
CA HIS A 301 14.93 26.97 -11.60
C HIS A 301 15.10 25.94 -10.49
N VAL A 302 15.84 24.88 -10.80
CA VAL A 302 16.26 23.86 -9.84
C VAL A 302 17.78 23.66 -9.92
N SER A 303 18.46 23.63 -8.79
CA SER A 303 19.86 23.23 -8.68
C SER A 303 20.02 22.11 -7.66
N PHE A 304 20.69 21.04 -8.09
CA PHE A 304 21.13 19.91 -7.27
C PHE A 304 22.66 19.80 -7.20
N PHE A 305 23.34 20.94 -7.30
CA PHE A 305 24.79 21.02 -7.39
C PHE A 305 25.48 20.23 -6.27
N GLY A 306 26.34 19.27 -6.65
CA GLY A 306 27.11 18.46 -5.70
C GLY A 306 26.32 17.38 -4.96
N CYS A 307 25.05 17.13 -5.32
CA CYS A 307 24.28 15.98 -4.86
C CYS A 307 24.74 14.69 -5.57
N THR A 308 25.94 14.21 -5.24
CA THR A 308 26.60 13.08 -5.91
C THR A 308 25.81 11.76 -5.90
N GLN A 309 24.91 11.56 -4.92
CA GLN A 309 24.05 10.37 -4.84
C GLN A 309 22.74 10.49 -5.63
N LEU A 310 22.42 11.68 -6.17
CA LEU A 310 21.26 11.85 -7.03
C LEU A 310 21.58 11.28 -8.41
N VAL A 311 20.89 10.20 -8.78
CA VAL A 311 21.11 9.50 -10.06
C VAL A 311 19.88 9.53 -10.96
N ASP A 312 18.69 9.67 -10.38
CA ASP A 312 17.41 9.68 -11.09
C ASP A 312 16.75 11.06 -10.99
N ILE A 313 16.54 11.67 -12.16
CA ILE A 313 15.83 12.96 -12.29
C ILE A 313 14.52 12.84 -13.07
N THR A 314 14.03 11.62 -13.30
CA THR A 314 12.74 11.36 -13.95
C THR A 314 11.56 12.12 -13.31
N PRO A 315 11.51 12.36 -11.98
CA PRO A 315 10.46 13.17 -11.37
C PRO A 315 10.35 14.62 -11.89
N LEU A 316 11.39 15.17 -12.54
CA LEU A 316 11.35 16.52 -13.13
C LEU A 316 10.58 16.57 -14.46
N LYS A 317 10.28 15.43 -15.09
CA LYS A 317 9.71 15.34 -16.44
C LYS A 317 8.40 16.15 -16.60
N GLU A 318 7.57 16.17 -15.58
CA GLU A 318 6.25 16.82 -15.62
C GLU A 318 6.30 18.33 -15.30
N LEU A 319 7.48 18.88 -14.95
CA LEU A 319 7.66 20.30 -14.60
C LEU A 319 7.82 21.17 -15.86
N LYS A 320 6.70 21.41 -16.55
CA LYS A 320 6.64 22.17 -17.81
C LYS A 320 7.10 23.64 -17.71
N ASN A 321 7.16 24.19 -16.51
CA ASN A 321 7.62 25.56 -16.27
C ASN A 321 9.13 25.68 -15.99
N LEU A 322 9.83 24.55 -15.89
CA LEU A 322 11.25 24.49 -15.55
C LEU A 322 12.10 25.00 -16.73
N LYS A 323 12.92 26.03 -16.49
CA LYS A 323 13.77 26.68 -17.49
C LYS A 323 15.25 26.44 -17.26
N ILE A 324 15.67 26.23 -16.02
CA ILE A 324 17.07 26.02 -15.66
C ILE A 324 17.17 24.81 -14.71
N LEU A 325 18.05 23.88 -15.06
CA LEU A 325 18.40 22.73 -14.24
C LEU A 325 19.93 22.64 -14.11
N ASP A 326 20.46 22.74 -12.90
CA ASP A 326 21.87 22.52 -12.61
C ASP A 326 22.05 21.19 -11.88
N ILE A 327 22.75 20.25 -12.51
CA ILE A 327 23.05 18.91 -12.00
C ILE A 327 24.55 18.62 -12.00
N ARG A 328 25.38 19.68 -12.02
CA ARG A 328 26.83 19.52 -11.90
C ARG A 328 27.20 18.77 -10.64
N PHE A 329 28.14 17.85 -10.78
CA PHE A 329 28.63 17.01 -9.68
C PHE A 329 27.53 16.18 -9.00
N THR A 330 26.51 15.78 -9.76
CA THR A 330 25.55 14.73 -9.37
C THR A 330 25.96 13.38 -9.94
N GLY A 331 25.25 12.32 -9.56
CA GLY A 331 25.37 10.99 -10.18
C GLY A 331 24.54 10.81 -11.45
N VAL A 332 23.85 11.85 -11.91
CA VAL A 332 22.94 11.81 -13.07
C VAL A 332 23.74 11.66 -14.35
N LYS A 333 23.52 10.55 -15.07
CA LYS A 333 24.17 10.30 -16.37
C LYS A 333 23.27 10.62 -17.55
N ASN A 334 21.99 10.26 -17.44
CA ASN A 334 21.00 10.49 -18.51
C ASN A 334 20.05 11.64 -18.12
N THR A 335 19.81 12.55 -19.05
CA THR A 335 18.83 13.64 -18.90
C THR A 335 17.77 13.65 -20.00
N GLU A 336 17.72 12.64 -20.86
CA GLU A 336 16.72 12.50 -21.92
C GLU A 336 15.29 12.37 -21.36
N CYS A 337 15.14 11.98 -20.10
CA CYS A 337 13.83 11.91 -19.44
C CYS A 337 13.21 13.29 -19.17
N VAL A 338 14.01 14.37 -19.18
CA VAL A 338 13.54 15.74 -18.93
C VAL A 338 13.63 16.54 -20.23
N VAL A 339 12.52 16.60 -20.97
CA VAL A 339 12.43 17.33 -22.24
C VAL A 339 11.42 18.45 -22.09
N ASN A 340 11.91 19.70 -22.01
CA ASN A 340 11.08 20.89 -21.98
C ASN A 340 11.66 21.96 -22.94
N PRO A 341 10.86 22.53 -23.86
CA PRO A 341 11.34 23.59 -24.75
C PRO A 341 11.93 24.78 -23.97
N GLY A 342 13.20 25.10 -24.22
CA GLY A 342 13.89 26.20 -23.55
C GLY A 342 14.52 25.85 -22.18
N LEU A 343 14.51 24.58 -21.77
CA LEU A 343 15.24 24.12 -20.60
C LEU A 343 16.75 24.12 -20.86
N THR A 344 17.49 24.85 -20.04
CA THR A 344 18.94 24.83 -20.00
C THR A 344 19.41 23.87 -18.91
N ILE A 345 20.12 22.81 -19.30
CA ILE A 345 20.70 21.84 -18.37
C ILE A 345 22.20 22.07 -18.26
N THR A 346 22.69 22.36 -17.06
CA THR A 346 24.12 22.43 -16.75
C THR A 346 24.54 21.11 -16.10
N LYS A 347 25.53 20.42 -16.69
CA LYS A 347 26.00 19.10 -16.25
C LYS A 347 27.44 19.12 -15.80
#